data_AF-A0A8C3ACE6-F1
#
_entry.id   AF-A0A8C3ACE6-F1
#
_cell.length_a   1.000
_cell.length_b   1.000
_cell.length_c   1.000
_cell.angle_alpha   90.00
_cell.angle_beta   90.00
_cell.angle_gamma   90.00
#
_symmetry.space_group_name_H-M   'P 1'
#
loop_
_entity.id
_entity.type
_entity.pdbx_description
1 polymer ?
#
loop_
_entity_poly.entity_id
_entity_poly.type
_entity_poly.pdbx_seq_one_letter_code
_entity_poly.pdbx_strand_id
1 'polypeptide(L)'
;MELGSTVVAVRSERVLLGDRVRPAVIVVKDGKIHQILSDSDFSGGEVLDVGDSVVMPGIVDCHVHVNEPGRVSWEGFWTATRAAAAGGVTTIVDMPLNSIPPTTTVGHFQEKLLEATGKCFVDTAFWGGVIPGNQLELRPMIQAGVAGFKCFLIHSGVEEFPHVTERDLHAAMTQLQGTASVLLFHAEKDVQQTPPENGDPCQYSTFLQSRPDVMEIEAIRTVTELCLQYQVRCHIVHLSSAGPLELIQQARRAGAPLTVETTHHYLSLCAEDIPVGATQFKCCPPIRGSANQEQLWSALKAGQIDMVVSDHSPCTPDLKKLDNGDFTEAWGGISSLQFGLPLFWSSASKRGFQLSDVARLLSRETAQLSGLDSHKGSLAPGHDADLVVWDPEREFEVSVKSDSIFRTERSFMLSLYSFNFSSQIKEASIHHKNKLTPYLGVTLRGVVCATIVRGQLVYREGSFCPKPLGKLLLIPPRRSQVQL
;
A
#
# COMPACT_ATOMS: atom_id res chain seq x y z
N MET A 1 14.67 1.52 25.73
CA MET A 1 13.32 0.98 25.46
C MET A 1 13.43 -0.27 24.60
N GLU A 2 12.87 -1.37 25.08
CA GLU A 2 12.92 -2.70 24.45
C GLU A 2 11.83 -2.88 23.39
N LEU A 3 12.04 -3.78 22.42
CA LEU A 3 11.01 -4.09 21.43
C LEU A 3 9.81 -4.79 22.08
N GLY A 4 8.60 -4.32 21.76
CA GLY A 4 7.35 -4.79 22.33
C GLY A 4 6.98 -4.15 23.67
N SER A 5 7.74 -3.18 24.16
CA SER A 5 7.35 -2.40 25.35
C SER A 5 6.35 -1.30 24.99
N THR A 6 5.57 -0.88 25.99
CA THR A 6 4.71 0.29 25.90
C THR A 6 5.55 1.56 25.88
N VAL A 7 5.33 2.40 24.88
CA VAL A 7 5.86 3.75 24.75
C VAL A 7 4.89 4.70 25.45
N VAL A 8 5.34 5.44 26.46
CA VAL A 8 4.50 6.42 27.18
C VAL A 8 4.73 7.85 26.68
N ALA A 9 5.87 8.13 26.07
CA ALA A 9 6.16 9.39 25.39
C ALA A 9 7.17 9.19 24.26
N VAL A 10 7.02 9.95 23.16
CA VAL A 10 8.01 10.06 22.07
C VAL A 10 8.43 11.50 21.94
N ARG A 11 9.73 11.78 21.97
CA ARG A 11 10.30 13.13 21.78
C ARG A 11 11.11 13.18 20.50
N SER A 12 10.93 14.25 19.73
CA SER A 12 11.74 14.56 18.54
C SER A 12 11.81 16.06 18.31
N GLU A 13 12.90 16.52 17.71
CA GLU A 13 13.06 17.88 17.19
C GLU A 13 12.20 18.14 15.93
N ARG A 14 11.67 17.07 15.31
CA ARG A 14 10.97 17.09 14.02
C ARG A 14 9.67 16.28 14.07
N VAL A 15 8.68 16.73 14.84
CA VAL A 15 7.32 16.15 14.81
C VAL A 15 6.45 16.89 13.80
N LEU A 16 5.79 16.14 12.90
CA LEU A 16 4.84 16.69 11.91
C LEU A 16 3.47 16.96 12.55
N LEU A 17 3.19 18.23 12.82
CA LEU A 17 1.95 18.70 13.45
C LEU A 17 1.16 19.56 12.47
N GLY A 18 0.07 19.01 11.92
CA GLY A 18 -0.59 19.57 10.75
C GLY A 18 0.37 19.61 9.58
N ASP A 19 0.61 20.80 9.02
CA ASP A 19 1.52 20.98 7.88
C ASP A 19 2.92 21.46 8.28
N ARG A 20 3.25 21.48 9.58
CA ARG A 20 4.51 22.03 10.09
C ARG A 20 5.31 20.99 10.86
N VAL A 21 6.61 21.02 10.67
CA VAL A 21 7.57 20.25 11.46
C VAL A 21 8.12 21.13 12.57
N ARG A 22 8.05 20.65 13.81
CA ARG A 22 8.60 21.36 14.98
C ARG A 22 8.95 20.39 16.12
N PRO A 23 9.78 20.81 17.09
CA PRO A 23 10.04 20.02 18.29
C PRO A 23 8.75 19.79 19.09
N ALA A 24 8.52 18.56 19.52
CA ALA A 24 7.40 18.21 20.39
C ALA A 24 7.61 16.87 21.11
N VAL A 25 6.80 16.67 22.16
CA VAL A 25 6.66 15.40 22.86
C VAL A 25 5.24 14.87 22.67
N ILE A 26 5.09 13.68 22.08
CA ILE A 26 3.82 12.98 21.94
C ILE A 26 3.63 12.09 23.16
N VAL A 27 2.66 12.43 24.01
CA VAL A 27 2.31 11.64 25.20
C VAL A 27 1.30 10.58 24.83
N VAL A 28 1.58 9.34 25.20
CA VAL A 28 0.78 8.17 24.85
C VAL A 28 0.16 7.56 26.11
N LYS A 29 -1.15 7.30 26.05
CA LYS A 29 -1.90 6.64 27.13
C LYS A 29 -2.90 5.66 26.52
N ASP A 30 -2.94 4.44 27.07
CA ASP A 30 -3.87 3.38 26.65
C ASP A 30 -3.82 3.11 25.12
N GLY A 31 -2.62 3.22 24.55
CA GLY A 31 -2.35 3.04 23.13
C GLY A 31 -2.83 4.17 22.22
N LYS A 32 -3.24 5.31 22.79
CA LYS A 32 -3.70 6.50 22.08
C LYS A 32 -2.81 7.70 22.35
N ILE A 33 -2.80 8.63 21.41
CA ILE A 33 -2.22 9.95 21.60
C ILE A 33 -3.08 10.66 22.64
N HIS A 34 -2.51 10.93 23.80
CA HIS A 34 -3.20 11.65 24.88
C HIS A 34 -3.07 13.16 24.68
N GLN A 35 -1.83 13.62 24.49
CA GLN A 35 -1.46 15.02 24.34
C GLN A 35 -0.23 15.14 23.45
N ILE A 36 -0.05 16.32 22.86
CA ILE A 36 1.16 16.71 22.15
C ILE A 36 1.64 18.01 22.79
N LEU A 37 2.81 17.97 23.41
CA LEU A 37 3.34 19.03 24.27
C LEU A 37 4.61 19.62 23.68
N SER A 38 4.95 20.85 24.09
CA SER A 38 6.31 21.36 23.94
C SER A 38 7.25 20.62 24.90
N ASP A 39 8.56 20.67 24.65
CA ASP A 39 9.51 20.02 25.55
C ASP A 39 9.50 20.62 26.97
N SER A 40 9.32 21.94 27.08
CA SER A 40 9.23 22.63 28.37
C SER A 40 7.99 22.28 29.19
N ASP A 41 6.90 21.85 28.53
CA ASP A 41 5.64 21.50 29.19
C ASP A 41 5.59 20.01 29.60
N PHE A 42 6.56 19.21 29.17
CA PHE A 42 6.62 17.79 29.49
C PHE A 42 7.36 17.53 30.80
N SER A 43 6.70 16.91 31.77
CA SER A 43 7.31 16.53 33.06
C SER A 43 7.09 15.05 33.38
N GLY A 44 8.19 14.29 33.45
CA GLY A 44 8.24 12.92 33.99
C GLY A 44 7.93 11.79 32.99
N GLY A 45 8.27 10.55 33.37
CA GLY A 45 8.06 9.33 32.57
C GLY A 45 9.27 8.91 31.71
N GLU A 46 9.26 7.66 31.25
CA GLU A 46 10.26 7.17 30.27
C GLU A 46 9.93 7.75 28.89
N VAL A 47 10.90 8.39 28.25
CA VAL A 47 10.74 9.00 26.92
C VAL A 47 11.53 8.20 25.89
N LEU A 48 10.88 7.82 24.79
CA LEU A 48 11.58 7.43 23.58
C LEU A 48 12.03 8.68 22.84
N ASP A 49 13.24 9.13 23.15
CA ASP A 49 13.89 10.25 22.46
C ASP A 49 14.50 9.75 21.14
N VAL A 50 14.12 10.38 20.03
CA VAL A 50 14.56 10.02 18.68
C VAL A 50 15.33 11.15 17.98
N GLY A 51 15.71 12.19 18.73
CA GLY A 51 16.53 13.31 18.26
C GLY A 51 15.95 13.99 17.02
N ASP A 52 16.76 14.06 15.96
CA ASP A 52 16.41 14.71 14.69
C ASP A 52 15.64 13.82 13.70
N SER A 53 15.22 12.61 14.11
CA SER A 53 14.36 11.78 13.26
C SER A 53 12.97 12.37 13.15
N VAL A 54 12.37 12.36 11.96
CA VAL A 54 10.99 12.80 11.76
C VAL A 54 10.03 11.83 12.44
N VAL A 55 9.06 12.39 13.17
CA VAL A 55 7.90 11.65 13.70
C VAL A 55 6.64 12.14 13.01
N MET A 56 5.90 11.22 12.37
CA MET A 56 4.65 11.50 11.66
C MET A 56 3.63 10.38 11.90
N PRO A 57 2.36 10.52 11.49
CA PRO A 57 1.41 9.41 11.56
C PRO A 57 1.99 8.19 10.84
N GLY A 58 1.80 7.01 11.43
CA GLY A 58 2.14 5.76 10.76
C GLY A 58 1.46 5.67 9.39
N ILE A 59 2.14 5.03 8.44
CA ILE A 59 1.61 4.83 7.09
C ILE A 59 0.42 3.87 7.15
N VAL A 60 -0.64 4.18 6.39
CA VAL A 60 -1.80 3.30 6.21
C VAL A 60 -1.81 2.87 4.76
N ASP A 61 -1.47 1.60 4.50
CA ASP A 61 -1.45 1.06 3.14
C ASP A 61 -2.75 0.31 2.87
N CYS A 62 -3.65 0.91 2.09
CA CYS A 62 -4.97 0.36 1.84
C CYS A 62 -5.04 -0.60 0.64
N HIS A 63 -3.90 -0.98 0.05
CA HIS A 63 -3.87 -1.91 -1.08
C HIS A 63 -2.74 -2.92 -0.93
N VAL A 64 -2.99 -3.97 -0.15
CA VAL A 64 -2.01 -5.02 0.14
C VAL A 64 -2.64 -6.40 -0.10
N HIS A 65 -1.98 -7.27 -0.84
CA HIS A 65 -2.44 -8.65 -1.05
C HIS A 65 -1.76 -9.61 -0.08
N VAL A 66 -2.45 -9.97 1.01
CA VAL A 66 -2.03 -11.05 1.89
C VAL A 66 -2.74 -12.34 1.47
N ASN A 67 -1.97 -13.28 0.92
CA ASN A 67 -2.48 -14.45 0.22
C ASN A 67 -2.79 -15.64 1.15
N GLU A 68 -3.09 -15.38 2.42
CA GLU A 68 -3.43 -16.38 3.45
C GLU A 68 -4.92 -16.22 3.82
N PRO A 69 -5.75 -17.28 3.86
CA PRO A 69 -5.45 -18.71 3.70
C PRO A 69 -5.05 -19.15 2.28
N GLY A 70 -4.55 -20.39 2.17
CA GLY A 70 -4.44 -21.12 0.91
C GLY A 70 -3.19 -20.86 0.06
N ARG A 71 -2.71 -19.61 -0.04
CA ARG A 71 -1.51 -19.24 -0.83
C ARG A 71 -0.43 -18.57 0.03
N VAL A 72 -0.25 -19.06 1.26
CA VAL A 72 0.73 -18.56 2.26
C VAL A 72 2.18 -18.59 1.75
N SER A 73 2.49 -19.43 0.75
CA SER A 73 3.79 -19.45 0.07
C SER A 73 4.05 -18.20 -0.77
N TRP A 74 3.01 -17.53 -1.25
CA TRP A 74 3.11 -16.25 -1.96
C TRP A 74 3.41 -15.14 -0.96
N GLU A 75 2.54 -14.99 0.05
CA GLU A 75 2.70 -14.07 1.18
C GLU A 75 1.67 -14.37 2.26
N GLY A 76 2.09 -14.37 3.53
CA GLY A 76 1.19 -14.58 4.69
C GLY A 76 1.21 -13.38 5.64
N PHE A 77 0.28 -13.36 6.60
CA PHE A 77 0.14 -12.21 7.52
C PHE A 77 1.42 -11.93 8.30
N TRP A 78 2.12 -12.99 8.72
CA TRP A 78 3.36 -12.86 9.49
C TRP A 78 4.45 -12.09 8.74
N THR A 79 4.69 -12.41 7.47
CA THR A 79 5.76 -11.79 6.68
C THR A 79 5.32 -10.45 6.09
N ALA A 80 4.08 -10.33 5.62
CA ALA A 80 3.52 -9.06 5.15
C ALA A 80 3.52 -7.99 6.23
N THR A 81 2.99 -8.27 7.42
CA THR A 81 2.88 -7.26 8.49
C THR A 81 4.23 -6.90 9.12
N ARG A 82 5.23 -7.78 9.04
CA ARG A 82 6.63 -7.41 9.35
C ARG A 82 7.23 -6.53 8.27
N ALA A 83 7.01 -6.83 7.00
CA ALA A 83 7.44 -5.96 5.91
C ALA A 83 6.81 -4.56 6.04
N ALA A 84 5.51 -4.49 6.35
CA ALA A 84 4.79 -3.27 6.68
C ALA A 84 5.48 -2.50 7.83
N ALA A 85 5.69 -3.15 8.98
CA ALA A 85 6.31 -2.51 10.13
C ALA A 85 7.72 -1.96 9.81
N ALA A 86 8.54 -2.69 9.05
CA ALA A 86 9.85 -2.21 8.62
C ALA A 86 9.78 -1.04 7.63
N GLY A 87 8.66 -0.90 6.90
CA GLY A 87 8.39 0.21 5.98
C GLY A 87 7.71 1.42 6.61
N GLY A 88 7.52 1.43 7.94
CA GLY A 88 6.82 2.53 8.63
C GLY A 88 5.30 2.47 8.53
N VAL A 89 4.77 1.37 7.98
CA VAL A 89 3.34 1.09 7.89
C VAL A 89 2.87 0.57 9.24
N THR A 90 1.84 1.20 9.81
CA THR A 90 1.22 0.81 11.08
C THR A 90 -0.16 0.18 10.86
N THR A 91 -0.70 0.29 9.64
CA THR A 91 -1.95 -0.37 9.26
C THR A 91 -1.93 -0.78 7.81
N ILE A 92 -2.35 -2.00 7.54
CA ILE A 92 -2.65 -2.46 6.18
C ILE A 92 -4.15 -2.72 6.03
N VAL A 93 -4.65 -2.61 4.79
CA VAL A 93 -5.97 -3.13 4.42
C VAL A 93 -5.79 -4.21 3.37
N ASP A 94 -6.09 -5.43 3.77
CA ASP A 94 -5.88 -6.62 2.97
C ASP A 94 -6.95 -6.75 1.87
N MET A 95 -6.51 -7.01 0.64
CA MET A 95 -7.35 -7.25 -0.52
C MET A 95 -8.04 -8.63 -0.45
N PRO A 96 -9.25 -8.79 -1.00
CA PRO A 96 -10.06 -10.00 -0.81
C PRO A 96 -9.57 -11.21 -1.63
N LEU A 97 -8.50 -11.03 -2.41
CA LEU A 97 -7.81 -12.01 -3.25
C LEU A 97 -6.30 -11.83 -3.03
N ASN A 98 -5.43 -12.83 -3.23
CA ASN A 98 -5.59 -14.13 -3.90
C ASN A 98 -5.68 -15.30 -2.90
N SER A 99 -6.11 -15.02 -1.66
CA SER A 99 -6.32 -16.07 -0.67
C SER A 99 -7.36 -17.08 -1.15
N ILE A 100 -7.27 -18.32 -0.67
CA ILE A 100 -8.22 -19.39 -0.94
C ILE A 100 -8.80 -19.88 0.41
N PRO A 101 -10.12 -19.71 0.65
CA PRO A 101 -11.06 -19.02 -0.22
C PRO A 101 -10.83 -17.49 -0.26
N PRO A 102 -11.24 -16.81 -1.34
CA PRO A 102 -11.26 -15.35 -1.39
C PRO A 102 -12.38 -14.79 -0.52
N THR A 103 -12.19 -13.58 0.01
CA THR A 103 -13.11 -12.92 0.95
C THR A 103 -14.37 -12.36 0.24
N THR A 104 -15.23 -13.25 -0.26
CA THR A 104 -16.41 -12.93 -1.06
C THR A 104 -17.74 -13.27 -0.37
N THR A 105 -17.69 -13.89 0.81
CA THR A 105 -18.84 -14.22 1.65
C THR A 105 -18.50 -13.93 3.11
N VAL A 106 -19.51 -13.85 3.98
CA VAL A 106 -19.27 -13.71 5.44
C VAL A 106 -18.47 -14.90 5.99
N GLY A 107 -18.73 -16.11 5.50
CA GLY A 107 -18.00 -17.31 5.94
C GLY A 107 -16.52 -17.24 5.57
N HIS A 108 -16.19 -16.86 4.33
CA HIS A 108 -14.80 -16.70 3.91
C HIS A 108 -14.09 -15.58 4.67
N PHE A 109 -14.82 -14.51 5.00
CA PHE A 109 -14.26 -13.44 5.84
C PHE A 109 -13.92 -13.93 7.26
N GLN A 110 -14.80 -14.72 7.87
CA GLN A 110 -14.52 -15.33 9.18
C GLN A 110 -13.29 -16.24 9.15
N GLU A 111 -13.12 -17.03 8.09
CA GLU A 111 -11.92 -17.86 7.90
C GLU A 111 -10.65 -17.01 7.79
N LYS A 112 -10.67 -15.93 6.99
CA LYS A 112 -9.57 -14.97 6.89
C LYS A 112 -9.21 -14.36 8.25
N LEU A 113 -10.20 -13.98 9.06
CA LEU A 113 -9.99 -13.44 10.40
C LEU A 113 -9.34 -14.45 11.34
N LEU A 114 -9.77 -15.72 11.28
CA LEU A 114 -9.15 -16.80 12.06
C LEU A 114 -7.67 -16.97 11.69
N GLU A 115 -7.35 -16.94 10.40
CA GLU A 115 -5.97 -17.06 9.94
C GLU A 115 -5.09 -15.86 10.30
N ALA A 116 -5.63 -14.65 10.28
CA ALA A 116 -4.88 -13.45 10.63
C ALA A 116 -4.62 -13.32 12.15
N THR A 117 -5.46 -13.96 12.96
CA THR A 117 -5.45 -13.85 14.42
C THR A 117 -4.10 -14.29 15.00
N GLY A 118 -3.45 -13.40 15.74
CA GLY A 118 -2.16 -13.67 16.38
C GLY A 118 -0.96 -13.73 15.43
N LYS A 119 -1.10 -13.34 14.15
CA LYS A 119 0.00 -13.30 13.17
C LYS A 119 0.41 -11.88 12.72
N CYS A 120 -0.37 -10.85 13.08
CA CYS A 120 -0.20 -9.49 12.57
C CYS A 120 0.66 -8.60 13.49
N PHE A 121 1.75 -8.03 12.97
CA PHE A 121 2.62 -7.09 13.69
C PHE A 121 2.09 -5.66 13.69
N VAL A 122 1.34 -5.30 12.64
CA VAL A 122 0.66 -4.01 12.47
C VAL A 122 -0.84 -4.24 12.46
N ASP A 123 -1.64 -3.21 12.70
CA ASP A 123 -3.09 -3.37 12.65
C ASP A 123 -3.54 -3.71 11.21
N THR A 124 -4.61 -4.50 11.06
CA THR A 124 -5.01 -5.06 9.75
C THR A 124 -6.53 -4.97 9.60
N ALA A 125 -6.99 -4.26 8.57
CA ALA A 125 -8.38 -4.27 8.12
C ALA A 125 -8.52 -5.07 6.83
N PHE A 126 -9.75 -5.25 6.34
CA PHE A 126 -10.03 -6.17 5.23
C PHE A 126 -11.05 -5.58 4.25
N TRP A 127 -10.76 -5.72 2.97
CA TRP A 127 -11.73 -5.53 1.89
C TRP A 127 -12.52 -6.82 1.67
N GLY A 128 -13.80 -6.68 1.31
CA GLY A 128 -14.58 -7.77 0.71
C GLY A 128 -14.45 -7.80 -0.81
N GLY A 129 -14.86 -8.88 -1.45
CA GLY A 129 -14.89 -9.01 -2.90
C GLY A 129 -16.31 -8.94 -3.48
N VAL A 130 -16.45 -8.32 -4.65
CA VAL A 130 -17.63 -8.48 -5.52
C VAL A 130 -17.23 -9.38 -6.69
N ILE A 131 -17.97 -10.47 -6.85
CA ILE A 131 -17.86 -11.42 -7.95
C ILE A 131 -19.26 -11.73 -8.49
N PRO A 132 -19.41 -12.30 -9.68
CA PRO A 132 -20.71 -12.72 -10.19
C PRO A 132 -21.52 -13.56 -9.18
N GLY A 133 -22.76 -13.14 -8.93
CA GLY A 133 -23.72 -13.87 -8.10
C GLY A 133 -23.61 -13.67 -6.58
N ASN A 134 -22.65 -12.91 -6.04
CA ASN A 134 -22.50 -12.73 -4.60
C ASN A 134 -23.14 -11.45 -4.01
N GLN A 135 -23.96 -10.72 -4.78
CA GLN A 135 -24.50 -9.42 -4.37
C GLN A 135 -25.26 -9.45 -3.01
N LEU A 136 -25.88 -10.58 -2.66
CA LEU A 136 -26.61 -10.71 -1.40
C LEU A 136 -25.70 -10.85 -0.17
N GLU A 137 -24.41 -11.13 -0.35
CA GLU A 137 -23.39 -11.18 0.71
C GLU A 137 -22.88 -9.79 1.11
N LEU A 138 -23.06 -8.77 0.26
CA LEU A 138 -22.43 -7.46 0.45
C LEU A 138 -22.92 -6.76 1.73
N ARG A 139 -24.24 -6.69 1.95
CA ARG A 139 -24.79 -6.08 3.18
C ARG A 139 -24.40 -6.86 4.44
N PRO A 140 -24.51 -8.21 4.48
CA PRO A 140 -23.96 -9.01 5.58
C PRO A 140 -22.46 -8.78 5.85
N MET A 141 -21.62 -8.67 4.82
CA MET A 141 -20.19 -8.38 5.00
C MET A 141 -19.93 -6.99 5.56
N ILE A 142 -20.72 -5.97 5.17
CA ILE A 142 -20.67 -4.64 5.82
C ILE A 142 -20.96 -4.77 7.31
N GLN A 143 -21.96 -5.58 7.70
CA GLN A 143 -22.28 -5.81 9.12
C GLN A 143 -21.16 -6.58 9.85
N ALA A 144 -20.45 -7.47 9.14
CA ALA A 144 -19.30 -8.18 9.69
C ALA A 144 -18.06 -7.27 9.86
N GLY A 145 -18.01 -6.15 9.14
CA GLY A 145 -17.02 -5.09 9.36
C GLY A 145 -15.92 -5.01 8.31
N VAL A 146 -16.16 -5.44 7.07
CA VAL A 146 -15.24 -5.13 5.95
C VAL A 146 -15.21 -3.62 5.68
N ALA A 147 -14.07 -3.10 5.20
CA ALA A 147 -13.89 -1.68 4.92
C ALA A 147 -14.67 -1.20 3.68
N GLY A 148 -15.00 -2.12 2.78
CA GLY A 148 -15.65 -1.88 1.50
C GLY A 148 -15.46 -3.10 0.60
N PHE A 149 -15.57 -2.92 -0.71
CA PHE A 149 -15.49 -4.03 -1.66
C PHE A 149 -14.57 -3.75 -2.82
N LYS A 150 -13.96 -4.79 -3.37
CA LYS A 150 -13.11 -4.75 -4.57
C LYS A 150 -13.69 -5.64 -5.66
N CYS A 151 -13.63 -5.20 -6.91
CA CYS A 151 -13.95 -6.00 -8.09
C CYS A 151 -12.95 -5.77 -9.24
N PHE A 152 -13.04 -6.62 -10.25
CA PHE A 152 -12.28 -6.51 -11.50
C PHE A 152 -13.23 -6.39 -12.68
N LEU A 153 -12.91 -5.52 -13.64
CA LEU A 153 -13.64 -5.37 -14.91
C LEU A 153 -13.07 -6.21 -16.06
N ILE A 154 -11.95 -6.88 -15.80
CA ILE A 154 -11.26 -7.84 -16.68
C ILE A 154 -10.78 -9.02 -15.82
N HIS A 155 -10.38 -10.14 -16.43
CA HIS A 155 -9.85 -11.30 -15.71
C HIS A 155 -8.79 -10.91 -14.66
N SER A 156 -8.95 -11.41 -13.42
CA SER A 156 -8.16 -11.05 -12.24
C SER A 156 -6.81 -11.77 -12.14
N GLY A 157 -6.56 -12.72 -13.05
CA GLY A 157 -5.44 -13.66 -13.00
C GLY A 157 -5.77 -14.97 -12.27
N VAL A 158 -6.89 -15.05 -11.55
CA VAL A 158 -7.33 -16.26 -10.82
C VAL A 158 -8.79 -16.60 -11.07
N GLU A 159 -9.12 -17.89 -11.14
CA GLU A 159 -10.49 -18.35 -11.40
C GLU A 159 -11.40 -18.21 -10.17
N GLU A 160 -10.82 -18.24 -8.97
CA GLU A 160 -11.54 -18.15 -7.71
C GLU A 160 -12.11 -16.73 -7.46
N PHE A 161 -11.60 -15.72 -8.17
CA PHE A 161 -12.08 -14.34 -8.12
C PHE A 161 -12.49 -13.85 -9.54
N PRO A 162 -13.59 -14.36 -10.10
CA PRO A 162 -14.01 -14.01 -11.45
C PRO A 162 -14.41 -12.53 -11.55
N HIS A 163 -14.11 -11.92 -12.70
CA HIS A 163 -14.45 -10.54 -13.00
C HIS A 163 -15.96 -10.35 -13.16
N VAL A 164 -16.45 -9.15 -12.85
CA VAL A 164 -17.87 -8.82 -12.87
C VAL A 164 -18.32 -8.37 -14.26
N THR A 165 -19.53 -8.75 -14.65
CA THR A 165 -20.21 -8.17 -15.82
C THR A 165 -20.97 -6.90 -15.43
N GLU A 166 -21.46 -6.15 -16.42
CA GLU A 166 -22.33 -4.99 -16.19
C GLU A 166 -23.57 -5.35 -15.36
N ARG A 167 -24.18 -6.52 -15.63
CA ARG A 167 -25.31 -7.03 -14.83
C ARG A 167 -24.94 -7.21 -13.36
N ASP A 168 -23.75 -7.75 -13.08
CA ASP A 168 -23.29 -7.98 -11.72
C ASP A 168 -23.02 -6.64 -11.00
N LEU A 169 -22.47 -5.66 -11.72
CA LEU A 169 -22.25 -4.31 -11.21
C LEU A 169 -23.56 -3.62 -10.81
N HIS A 170 -24.59 -3.66 -11.67
CA HIS A 170 -25.91 -3.11 -11.33
C HIS A 170 -26.51 -3.78 -10.09
N ALA A 171 -26.39 -5.11 -9.98
CA ALA A 171 -26.88 -5.85 -8.82
C ALA A 171 -26.12 -5.49 -7.54
N ALA A 172 -24.79 -5.42 -7.59
CA ALA A 172 -23.95 -5.05 -6.46
C ALA A 172 -24.17 -3.59 -6.03
N MET A 173 -24.17 -2.64 -6.97
CA MET A 173 -24.38 -1.22 -6.64
C MET A 173 -25.78 -0.96 -6.08
N THR A 174 -26.81 -1.68 -6.53
CA THR A 174 -28.14 -1.63 -5.90
C THR A 174 -28.09 -2.06 -4.43
N GLN A 175 -27.27 -3.05 -4.09
CA GLN A 175 -27.08 -3.48 -2.70
C GLN A 175 -26.27 -2.47 -1.89
N LEU A 176 -25.30 -1.77 -2.49
CA LEU A 176 -24.48 -0.78 -1.81
C LEU A 176 -25.13 0.60 -1.68
N GLN A 177 -26.16 0.90 -2.48
CA GLN A 177 -26.85 2.18 -2.45
C GLN A 177 -27.42 2.50 -1.04
N GLY A 178 -27.22 3.74 -0.61
CA GLY A 178 -27.60 4.23 0.73
C GLY A 178 -26.69 3.77 1.88
N THR A 179 -25.67 2.95 1.60
CA THR A 179 -24.63 2.60 2.59
C THR A 179 -23.47 3.61 2.51
N ALA A 180 -22.61 3.62 3.53
CA ALA A 180 -21.35 4.40 3.49
C ALA A 180 -20.19 3.64 2.82
N SER A 181 -20.45 2.43 2.29
CA SER A 181 -19.44 1.55 1.70
C SER A 181 -18.86 2.13 0.41
N VAL A 182 -17.68 1.65 0.04
CA VAL A 182 -16.96 2.02 -1.19
C VAL A 182 -16.72 0.77 -2.04
N LEU A 183 -16.86 0.92 -3.37
CA LEU A 183 -16.52 -0.12 -4.34
C LEU A 183 -15.25 0.27 -5.12
N LEU A 184 -14.23 -0.56 -5.02
CA LEU A 184 -12.91 -0.42 -5.61
C LEU A 184 -12.85 -1.19 -6.93
N PHE A 185 -12.31 -0.58 -7.98
CA PHE A 185 -12.29 -1.14 -9.33
C PHE A 185 -10.87 -1.33 -9.82
N HIS A 186 -10.47 -2.57 -10.13
CA HIS A 186 -9.42 -2.76 -11.15
C HIS A 186 -10.05 -2.43 -12.50
N ALA A 187 -9.75 -1.23 -13.00
CA ALA A 187 -10.42 -0.65 -14.15
C ALA A 187 -9.56 -0.84 -15.41
N GLU A 188 -9.50 -2.08 -15.91
CA GLU A 188 -9.12 -2.40 -17.28
C GLU A 188 -10.28 -3.18 -17.92
N LYS A 189 -10.50 -3.01 -19.21
CA LYS A 189 -11.54 -3.71 -19.99
C LYS A 189 -10.98 -4.09 -21.34
N ASP A 190 -11.29 -5.30 -21.80
CA ASP A 190 -10.98 -5.70 -23.18
C ASP A 190 -11.69 -4.78 -24.16
N VAL A 191 -10.90 -4.00 -24.88
CA VAL A 191 -11.33 -3.30 -26.08
C VAL A 191 -10.90 -4.19 -27.24
N GLN A 192 -11.78 -4.46 -28.21
CA GLN A 192 -11.48 -5.32 -29.36
C GLN A 192 -10.34 -4.73 -30.21
N GLN A 193 -9.11 -4.92 -29.77
CA GLN A 193 -7.88 -4.62 -30.47
C GLN A 193 -7.11 -5.92 -30.55
N THR A 194 -6.78 -6.34 -31.76
CA THR A 194 -5.93 -7.50 -31.98
C THR A 194 -4.56 -7.15 -31.41
N PRO A 195 -4.06 -7.86 -30.37
CA PRO A 195 -2.68 -7.68 -29.94
C PRO A 195 -1.78 -7.95 -31.15
N PRO A 196 -0.63 -7.27 -31.29
CA PRO A 196 0.32 -7.64 -32.32
C PRO A 196 0.77 -9.09 -32.09
N GLU A 197 0.29 -10.02 -32.94
CA GLU A 197 0.49 -11.48 -32.79
C GLU A 197 1.96 -11.94 -32.92
N ASN A 198 2.91 -11.01 -33.16
CA ASN A 198 4.29 -11.32 -33.54
C ASN A 198 5.36 -10.59 -32.72
N GLY A 199 5.02 -10.05 -31.53
CA GLY A 199 6.01 -9.44 -30.65
C GLY A 199 6.88 -10.47 -29.92
N ASP A 200 8.16 -10.15 -29.69
CA ASP A 200 9.03 -10.96 -28.82
C ASP A 200 8.49 -10.91 -27.38
N PRO A 201 8.07 -12.03 -26.77
CA PRO A 201 7.46 -12.03 -25.44
C PRO A 201 8.42 -11.63 -24.32
N CYS A 202 9.74 -11.65 -24.57
CA CYS A 202 10.75 -11.19 -23.62
C CYS A 202 10.89 -9.66 -23.60
N GLN A 203 10.31 -8.95 -24.58
CA GLN A 203 10.32 -7.48 -24.61
C GLN A 203 9.17 -6.94 -23.77
N TYR A 204 9.47 -5.99 -22.87
CA TYR A 204 8.43 -5.34 -22.08
C TYR A 204 7.40 -4.62 -22.96
N SER A 205 7.83 -4.06 -24.09
CA SER A 205 6.94 -3.40 -25.06
C SER A 205 5.85 -4.32 -25.60
N THR A 206 6.11 -5.62 -25.75
CA THR A 206 5.12 -6.61 -26.21
C THR A 206 3.99 -6.74 -25.18
N PHE A 207 4.34 -6.81 -23.89
CA PHE A 207 3.37 -6.82 -22.80
C PHE A 207 2.64 -5.48 -22.65
N LEU A 208 3.36 -4.36 -22.77
CA LEU A 208 2.76 -3.03 -22.70
C LEU A 208 1.70 -2.81 -23.80
N GLN A 209 1.97 -3.30 -25.02
CA GLN A 209 1.07 -3.22 -26.17
C GLN A 209 -0.15 -4.13 -26.07
N SER A 210 -0.07 -5.23 -25.32
CA SER A 210 -1.24 -6.11 -25.10
C SER A 210 -2.25 -5.51 -24.11
N ARG A 211 -1.85 -4.47 -23.37
CA ARG A 211 -2.71 -3.75 -22.41
C ARG A 211 -2.64 -2.24 -22.62
N PRO A 212 -3.05 -1.71 -23.79
CA PRO A 212 -2.95 -0.28 -24.08
C PRO A 212 -3.82 0.55 -23.12
N ASP A 213 -3.47 1.83 -22.95
CA ASP A 213 -4.13 2.74 -22.02
C ASP A 213 -5.64 2.92 -22.28
N VAL A 214 -6.09 2.75 -23.52
CA VAL A 214 -7.52 2.76 -23.88
C VAL A 214 -8.35 1.71 -23.12
N MET A 215 -7.75 0.58 -22.72
CA MET A 215 -8.42 -0.43 -21.87
C MET A 215 -8.77 0.17 -20.50
N GLU A 216 -7.88 0.97 -19.94
CA GLU A 216 -8.06 1.65 -18.66
C GLU A 216 -9.05 2.82 -18.79
N ILE A 217 -8.96 3.59 -19.88
CA ILE A 217 -9.86 4.72 -20.16
C ILE A 217 -11.32 4.26 -20.29
N GLU A 218 -11.58 3.22 -21.08
CA GLU A 218 -12.96 2.75 -21.31
C GLU A 218 -13.55 2.05 -20.09
N ALA A 219 -12.73 1.36 -19.29
CA ALA A 219 -13.15 0.83 -18.00
C ALA A 219 -13.55 1.96 -17.03
N ILE A 220 -12.73 3.00 -16.91
CA ILE A 220 -13.01 4.15 -16.03
C ILE A 220 -14.24 4.92 -16.49
N ARG A 221 -14.50 5.02 -17.80
CA ARG A 221 -15.75 5.58 -18.34
C ARG A 221 -16.97 4.87 -17.76
N THR A 222 -17.02 3.55 -17.85
CA THR A 222 -18.09 2.75 -17.25
C THR A 222 -18.21 2.99 -15.74
N VAL A 223 -17.08 3.05 -15.01
CA VAL A 223 -17.12 3.33 -13.56
C VAL A 223 -17.69 4.72 -13.27
N THR A 224 -17.34 5.74 -14.05
CA THR A 224 -17.85 7.11 -13.84
C THR A 224 -19.35 7.21 -14.07
N GLU A 225 -19.87 6.52 -15.10
CA GLU A 225 -21.31 6.46 -15.41
C GLU A 225 -22.08 5.76 -14.28
N LEU A 226 -21.60 4.61 -13.82
CA LEU A 226 -22.21 3.86 -12.73
C LEU A 226 -22.14 4.61 -11.40
N CYS A 227 -21.02 5.27 -11.11
CA CYS A 227 -20.85 6.07 -9.89
C CYS A 227 -21.86 7.23 -9.85
N LEU A 228 -22.06 7.92 -10.97
CA LEU A 228 -23.06 8.98 -11.10
C LEU A 228 -24.50 8.44 -10.99
N GLN A 229 -24.78 7.29 -11.62
CA GLN A 229 -26.10 6.68 -11.60
C GLN A 229 -26.53 6.22 -10.19
N TYR A 230 -25.64 5.52 -9.47
CA TYR A 230 -25.98 4.89 -8.20
C TYR A 230 -25.66 5.74 -6.98
N GLN A 231 -24.80 6.75 -7.11
CA GLN A 231 -24.31 7.56 -5.99
C GLN A 231 -23.68 6.70 -4.88
N VAL A 232 -23.05 5.59 -5.28
CA VAL A 232 -22.21 4.76 -4.42
C VAL A 232 -20.78 5.25 -4.54
N ARG A 233 -20.08 5.35 -3.40
CA ARG A 233 -18.66 5.72 -3.39
C ARG A 233 -17.88 4.73 -4.24
N CYS A 234 -17.17 5.24 -5.24
CA CYS A 234 -16.32 4.44 -6.10
C CYS A 234 -14.86 4.85 -5.91
N HIS A 235 -13.97 3.90 -6.12
CA HIS A 235 -12.53 4.14 -6.06
C HIS A 235 -11.84 3.41 -7.21
N ILE A 236 -11.10 4.15 -8.04
CA ILE A 236 -10.24 3.57 -9.06
C ILE A 236 -8.93 3.21 -8.38
N VAL A 237 -8.63 1.91 -8.30
CA VAL A 237 -7.34 1.48 -7.75
C VAL A 237 -6.21 1.62 -8.76
N HIS A 238 -4.97 1.72 -8.26
CA HIS A 238 -3.72 1.62 -9.02
C HIS A 238 -3.76 2.24 -10.42
N LEU A 239 -4.17 3.51 -10.54
CA LEU A 239 -4.25 4.24 -11.81
C LEU A 239 -2.86 4.31 -12.47
N SER A 240 -2.72 3.67 -13.63
CA SER A 240 -1.44 3.57 -14.37
C SER A 240 -1.31 4.64 -15.44
N SER A 241 -2.42 4.99 -16.11
CA SER A 241 -2.45 5.98 -17.18
C SER A 241 -2.96 7.32 -16.65
N ALA A 242 -2.34 8.41 -17.11
CA ALA A 242 -2.82 9.77 -16.94
C ALA A 242 -3.98 10.12 -17.89
N GLY A 243 -4.16 9.35 -18.97
CA GLY A 243 -5.22 9.57 -19.97
C GLY A 243 -6.64 9.76 -19.42
N PRO A 244 -7.13 8.96 -18.47
CA PRO A 244 -8.47 9.10 -17.90
C PRO A 244 -8.61 10.20 -16.84
N LEU A 245 -7.56 10.95 -16.49
CA LEU A 245 -7.64 11.95 -15.42
C LEU A 245 -8.71 13.01 -15.67
N GLU A 246 -8.79 13.57 -16.88
CA GLU A 246 -9.79 14.58 -17.20
C GLU A 246 -11.22 14.02 -17.10
N LEU A 247 -11.43 12.77 -17.53
CA LEU A 247 -12.70 12.06 -17.39
C LEU A 247 -13.10 11.89 -15.92
N ILE A 248 -12.15 11.50 -15.05
CA ILE A 248 -12.36 11.40 -13.60
C ILE A 248 -12.74 12.77 -13.03
N GLN A 249 -12.03 13.84 -13.40
CA GLN A 249 -12.32 15.19 -12.91
C GLN A 249 -13.69 15.69 -13.40
N GLN A 250 -14.09 15.38 -14.63
CA GLN A 250 -15.43 15.70 -15.13
C GLN A 250 -16.52 15.01 -14.31
N ALA A 251 -16.35 13.72 -14.01
CA ALA A 251 -17.31 12.98 -13.19
C ALA A 251 -17.39 13.53 -11.76
N ARG A 252 -16.26 13.87 -11.13
CA ARG A 252 -16.23 14.54 -9.82
C ARG A 252 -16.98 15.87 -9.83
N ARG A 253 -16.75 16.71 -10.85
CA ARG A 253 -17.46 17.99 -11.02
C ARG A 253 -18.97 17.80 -11.23
N ALA A 254 -19.37 16.67 -11.84
CA ALA A 254 -20.77 16.27 -11.97
C ALA A 254 -21.36 15.65 -10.69
N GLY A 255 -20.59 15.56 -9.60
CA GLY A 255 -21.04 15.07 -8.30
C GLY A 255 -20.76 13.59 -8.02
N ALA A 256 -19.97 12.90 -8.84
CA ALA A 256 -19.60 11.52 -8.57
C ALA A 256 -18.77 11.41 -7.26
N PRO A 257 -19.17 10.57 -6.29
CA PRO A 257 -18.35 10.28 -5.11
C PRO A 257 -17.19 9.32 -5.47
N LEU A 258 -16.28 9.82 -6.30
CA LEU A 258 -15.22 9.04 -6.95
C LEU A 258 -13.85 9.47 -6.43
N THR A 259 -13.06 8.51 -5.94
CA THR A 259 -11.65 8.67 -5.57
C THR A 259 -10.75 7.84 -6.48
N VAL A 260 -9.45 8.11 -6.48
CA VAL A 260 -8.43 7.41 -7.26
C VAL A 260 -7.12 7.38 -6.50
N GLU A 261 -6.45 6.23 -6.54
CA GLU A 261 -5.07 6.07 -6.09
C GLU A 261 -4.15 5.78 -7.28
N THR A 262 -2.85 6.00 -7.10
CA THR A 262 -1.81 5.41 -7.95
C THR A 262 -0.81 4.66 -7.06
N THR A 263 0.22 4.05 -7.63
CA THR A 263 1.16 3.21 -6.88
C THR A 263 2.57 3.77 -6.88
N HIS A 264 3.38 3.32 -5.93
CA HIS A 264 4.80 3.67 -5.90
C HIS A 264 5.53 3.28 -7.20
N HIS A 265 5.17 2.15 -7.83
CA HIS A 265 5.83 1.69 -9.05
C HIS A 265 5.48 2.55 -10.27
N TYR A 266 4.24 3.02 -10.44
CA TYR A 266 3.94 3.94 -11.55
C TYR A 266 4.59 5.32 -11.41
N LEU A 267 4.97 5.70 -10.18
CA LEU A 267 5.66 6.95 -9.87
C LEU A 267 7.20 6.84 -9.89
N SER A 268 7.75 5.63 -9.95
CA SER A 268 9.21 5.41 -9.84
C SER A 268 9.83 4.55 -10.95
N LEU A 269 9.02 3.79 -11.70
CA LEU A 269 9.48 2.95 -12.80
C LEU A 269 8.89 3.46 -14.12
N CYS A 270 9.67 3.32 -15.20
CA CYS A 270 9.30 3.70 -16.56
C CYS A 270 9.48 2.51 -17.50
N ALA A 271 8.56 2.33 -18.44
CA ALA A 271 8.58 1.21 -19.38
C ALA A 271 9.87 1.14 -20.20
N GLU A 272 10.45 2.30 -20.55
CA GLU A 272 11.66 2.39 -21.37
C GLU A 272 12.91 1.82 -20.68
N ASP A 273 12.91 1.78 -19.34
CA ASP A 273 14.05 1.36 -18.53
C ASP A 273 13.98 -0.12 -18.12
N ILE A 274 12.90 -0.84 -18.48
CA ILE A 274 12.71 -2.24 -18.09
C ILE A 274 13.54 -3.16 -19.01
N PRO A 275 14.50 -3.93 -18.47
CA PRO A 275 15.33 -4.81 -19.28
C PRO A 275 14.54 -5.96 -19.91
N VAL A 276 15.04 -6.44 -21.06
CA VAL A 276 14.54 -7.65 -21.71
C VAL A 276 14.57 -8.82 -20.73
N GLY A 277 13.45 -9.55 -20.64
CA GLY A 277 13.31 -10.70 -19.76
C GLY A 277 13.16 -10.40 -18.26
N ALA A 278 13.13 -9.13 -17.83
CA ALA A 278 13.01 -8.75 -16.43
C ALA A 278 11.56 -8.83 -15.92
N THR A 279 11.00 -10.03 -15.88
CA THR A 279 9.59 -10.29 -15.57
C THR A 279 9.17 -9.95 -14.13
N GLN A 280 10.11 -9.71 -13.21
CA GLN A 280 9.83 -9.15 -11.88
C GLN A 280 9.20 -7.75 -11.93
N PHE A 281 9.29 -7.05 -13.07
CA PHE A 281 8.64 -5.75 -13.31
C PHE A 281 7.19 -5.88 -13.81
N LYS A 282 6.71 -7.09 -14.14
CA LYS A 282 5.34 -7.29 -14.62
C LYS A 282 4.32 -6.98 -13.52
N CYS A 283 3.38 -6.09 -13.81
CA CYS A 283 2.16 -5.81 -13.05
C CYS A 283 1.01 -5.46 -14.01
N CYS A 284 -0.22 -5.49 -13.52
CA CYS A 284 -1.41 -5.13 -14.28
C CYS A 284 -2.22 -4.09 -13.48
N PRO A 285 -2.52 -2.89 -14.03
CA PRO A 285 -2.11 -2.42 -15.35
C PRO A 285 -0.57 -2.32 -15.52
N PRO A 286 -0.03 -2.25 -16.74
CA PRO A 286 1.41 -2.22 -16.95
C PRO A 286 2.01 -0.85 -16.58
N ILE A 287 3.29 -0.86 -16.19
CA ILE A 287 4.12 0.34 -16.05
C ILE A 287 4.16 1.06 -17.41
N ARG A 288 3.85 2.35 -17.40
CA ARG A 288 3.82 3.20 -18.61
C ARG A 288 5.14 3.95 -18.78
N GLY A 289 5.25 4.66 -19.90
CA GLY A 289 6.44 5.44 -20.21
C GLY A 289 6.65 6.67 -19.32
N SER A 290 7.86 7.21 -19.34
CA SER A 290 8.26 8.38 -18.53
C SER A 290 7.36 9.62 -18.71
N ALA A 291 6.88 9.89 -19.93
CA ALA A 291 5.97 11.01 -20.17
C ALA A 291 4.63 10.87 -19.44
N ASN A 292 4.16 9.63 -19.25
CA ASN A 292 2.97 9.36 -18.44
C ASN A 292 3.28 9.49 -16.94
N GLN A 293 4.43 8.98 -16.50
CA GLN A 293 4.87 9.12 -15.10
C GLN A 293 4.90 10.60 -14.65
N GLU A 294 5.42 11.51 -15.47
CA GLU A 294 5.44 12.95 -15.13
C GLU A 294 4.05 13.57 -15.09
N GLN A 295 3.10 13.07 -15.90
CA GLN A 295 1.70 13.48 -15.80
C GLN A 295 1.05 12.98 -14.52
N LEU A 296 1.33 11.75 -14.07
CA LEU A 296 0.87 11.24 -12.77
C LEU A 296 1.43 12.08 -11.61
N TRP A 297 2.71 12.44 -11.64
CA TRP A 297 3.31 13.34 -10.64
C TRP A 297 2.63 14.71 -10.62
N SER A 298 2.37 15.28 -11.79
CA SER A 298 1.68 16.57 -11.94
C SER A 298 0.25 16.50 -11.39
N ALA A 299 -0.47 15.42 -11.70
CA ALA A 299 -1.82 15.17 -11.23
C ALA A 299 -1.89 14.99 -9.70
N LEU A 300 -0.91 14.27 -9.13
CA LEU A 300 -0.76 14.11 -7.68
C LEU A 300 -0.50 15.46 -6.99
N LYS A 301 0.36 16.31 -7.58
CA LYS A 301 0.64 17.65 -7.06
C LYS A 301 -0.59 18.57 -7.14
N ALA A 302 -1.40 18.40 -8.18
CA ALA A 302 -2.64 19.14 -8.38
C ALA A 302 -3.82 18.62 -7.54
N GLY A 303 -3.65 17.53 -6.77
CA GLY A 303 -4.72 16.92 -5.97
C GLY A 303 -5.77 16.18 -6.81
N GLN A 304 -5.45 15.82 -8.04
CA GLN A 304 -6.33 15.04 -8.92
C GLN A 304 -6.29 13.54 -8.62
N ILE A 305 -5.19 13.08 -8.00
CA ILE A 305 -5.01 11.73 -7.44
C ILE A 305 -4.99 11.86 -5.92
N ASP A 306 -5.79 11.06 -5.23
CA ASP A 306 -6.07 11.27 -3.80
C ASP A 306 -5.01 10.63 -2.90
N MET A 307 -4.45 9.49 -3.32
CA MET A 307 -3.50 8.72 -2.49
C MET A 307 -2.51 7.90 -3.31
N VAL A 308 -1.47 7.42 -2.62
CA VAL A 308 -0.47 6.51 -3.19
C VAL A 308 -0.35 5.29 -2.30
N VAL A 309 -0.37 4.10 -2.91
CA VAL A 309 -0.36 2.80 -2.20
C VAL A 309 0.74 1.89 -2.74
N SER A 310 0.98 0.75 -2.08
CA SER A 310 1.95 -0.22 -2.60
C SER A 310 1.41 -1.07 -3.75
N ASP A 311 0.15 -1.50 -3.66
CA ASP A 311 -0.34 -2.66 -4.43
C ASP A 311 0.67 -3.82 -4.30
N HIS A 312 1.01 -4.13 -3.03
CA HIS A 312 1.93 -5.20 -2.73
C HIS A 312 1.31 -6.54 -3.12
N SER A 313 1.77 -7.07 -4.25
CA SER A 313 1.21 -8.24 -4.92
C SER A 313 2.29 -9.30 -5.19
N PRO A 314 2.89 -9.90 -4.14
CA PRO A 314 3.92 -10.92 -4.28
C PRO A 314 3.37 -12.26 -4.78
N CYS A 315 4.22 -13.03 -5.44
CA CYS A 315 4.00 -14.45 -5.77
C CYS A 315 5.29 -15.24 -5.56
N THR A 316 5.24 -16.56 -5.77
CA THR A 316 6.44 -17.40 -5.73
C THR A 316 7.33 -17.15 -6.96
N PRO A 317 8.68 -17.23 -6.84
CA PRO A 317 9.59 -16.87 -7.93
C PRO A 317 9.41 -17.67 -9.24
N ASP A 318 8.95 -18.92 -9.16
CA ASP A 318 8.67 -19.77 -10.32
C ASP A 318 7.55 -19.20 -11.21
N LEU A 319 6.55 -18.54 -10.61
CA LEU A 319 5.47 -17.89 -11.33
C LEU A 319 5.93 -16.62 -12.05
N LYS A 320 7.09 -16.06 -11.67
CA LYS A 320 7.65 -14.90 -12.36
C LYS A 320 8.32 -15.27 -13.68
N LYS A 321 8.57 -16.54 -13.99
CA LYS A 321 9.16 -16.93 -15.29
C LYS A 321 10.50 -16.24 -15.57
N LEU A 322 11.31 -16.08 -14.53
CA LEU A 322 12.64 -15.44 -14.62
C LEU A 322 13.62 -16.25 -15.48
N ASP A 323 13.36 -17.54 -15.67
CA ASP A 323 14.15 -18.49 -16.43
C ASP A 323 14.01 -18.32 -17.95
N ASN A 324 12.80 -18.01 -18.44
CA ASN A 324 12.55 -17.78 -19.86
C ASN A 324 12.36 -16.29 -20.21
N GLY A 325 12.08 -15.43 -19.23
CA GLY A 325 11.90 -13.99 -19.42
C GLY A 325 10.58 -13.60 -20.08
N ASP A 326 9.63 -14.53 -20.21
CA ASP A 326 8.38 -14.31 -20.95
C ASP A 326 7.38 -13.45 -20.14
N PHE A 327 7.19 -12.20 -20.58
CA PHE A 327 6.23 -11.29 -19.96
C PHE A 327 4.78 -11.68 -20.24
N THR A 328 4.46 -12.51 -21.22
CA THR A 328 3.08 -12.96 -21.48
C THR A 328 2.67 -14.04 -20.49
N GLU A 329 3.59 -14.93 -20.12
CA GLU A 329 3.35 -16.02 -19.17
C GLU A 329 3.54 -15.64 -17.70
N ALA A 330 4.45 -14.70 -17.40
CA ALA A 330 4.80 -14.35 -16.01
C ALA A 330 3.60 -13.87 -15.19
N TRP A 331 3.59 -14.13 -13.89
CA TRP A 331 2.58 -13.58 -12.97
C TRP A 331 2.79 -12.06 -12.77
N GLY A 332 1.73 -11.28 -12.89
CA GLY A 332 1.75 -9.84 -12.64
C GLY A 332 1.61 -9.51 -11.15
N GLY A 333 2.45 -8.60 -10.64
CA GLY A 333 2.37 -8.08 -9.27
C GLY A 333 3.74 -7.67 -8.73
N ILE A 334 3.82 -6.54 -8.02
CA ILE A 334 5.09 -5.98 -7.52
C ILE A 334 5.17 -6.11 -6.00
N SER A 335 6.33 -6.57 -5.51
CA SER A 335 6.58 -6.68 -4.07
C SER A 335 7.28 -5.43 -3.54
N SER A 336 6.54 -4.51 -2.87
CA SER A 336 7.13 -3.26 -2.37
C SER A 336 6.60 -2.73 -1.04
N LEU A 337 5.81 -3.50 -0.27
CA LEU A 337 5.19 -3.02 0.98
C LEU A 337 6.16 -2.33 1.95
N GLN A 338 7.34 -2.92 2.15
CA GLN A 338 8.39 -2.37 3.02
C GLN A 338 9.00 -1.06 2.49
N PHE A 339 8.94 -0.82 1.20
CA PHE A 339 9.67 0.26 0.55
C PHE A 339 8.78 1.45 0.18
N GLY A 340 7.47 1.40 0.47
CA GLY A 340 6.53 2.41 -0.01
C GLY A 340 6.89 3.85 0.37
N LEU A 341 7.17 4.09 1.65
CA LEU A 341 7.62 5.39 2.14
C LEU A 341 8.92 5.88 1.47
N PRO A 342 10.04 5.12 1.49
CA PRO A 342 11.26 5.55 0.83
C PRO A 342 11.15 5.69 -0.69
N LEU A 343 10.41 4.80 -1.37
CA LEU A 343 10.16 4.89 -2.81
C LEU A 343 9.45 6.20 -3.16
N PHE A 344 8.39 6.51 -2.43
CA PHE A 344 7.66 7.77 -2.63
C PHE A 344 8.57 8.96 -2.34
N TRP A 345 9.24 8.99 -1.18
CA TRP A 345 10.04 10.13 -0.75
C TRP A 345 11.25 10.42 -1.63
N SER A 346 11.93 9.39 -2.13
CA SER A 346 13.09 9.50 -3.03
C SER A 346 12.81 10.34 -4.27
N SER A 347 11.59 10.23 -4.81
CA SER A 347 11.12 10.97 -5.97
C SER A 347 10.36 12.25 -5.62
N ALA A 348 9.52 12.21 -4.57
CA ALA A 348 8.65 13.31 -4.16
C ALA A 348 9.45 14.51 -3.61
N SER A 349 10.50 14.26 -2.82
CA SER A 349 11.34 15.32 -2.24
C SER A 349 12.01 16.18 -3.32
N LYS A 350 12.43 15.58 -4.43
CA LYS A 350 13.01 16.26 -5.60
C LYS A 350 11.98 17.05 -6.41
N ARG A 351 10.69 16.76 -6.21
CA ARG A 351 9.53 17.37 -6.90
C ARG A 351 8.79 18.38 -6.03
N GLY A 352 9.41 18.83 -4.94
CA GLY A 352 8.86 19.87 -4.06
C GLY A 352 7.68 19.43 -3.19
N PHE A 353 7.45 18.13 -3.03
CA PHE A 353 6.53 17.61 -2.01
C PHE A 353 7.12 17.78 -0.62
N GLN A 354 6.25 18.04 0.36
CA GLN A 354 6.61 18.22 1.76
C GLN A 354 6.26 16.97 2.58
N LEU A 355 6.76 16.89 3.82
CA LEU A 355 6.40 15.81 4.75
C LEU A 355 4.90 15.75 5.04
N SER A 356 4.21 16.90 5.00
CA SER A 356 2.75 16.97 5.09
C SER A 356 2.04 16.32 3.90
N ASP A 357 2.61 16.40 2.70
CA ASP A 357 2.08 15.66 1.55
C ASP A 357 2.22 14.16 1.73
N VAL A 358 3.34 13.69 2.31
CA VAL A 358 3.55 12.27 2.63
C VAL A 358 2.49 11.78 3.60
N ALA A 359 2.30 12.46 4.73
CA ALA A 359 1.29 12.08 5.73
C ALA A 359 -0.13 12.15 5.17
N ARG A 360 -0.42 13.11 4.29
CA ARG A 360 -1.70 13.18 3.58
C ARG A 360 -1.89 11.95 2.69
N LEU A 361 -1.02 11.77 1.70
CA LEU A 361 -1.18 10.81 0.60
C LEU A 361 -1.01 9.35 1.01
N LEU A 362 -0.24 9.08 2.07
CA LEU A 362 0.10 7.72 2.50
C LEU A 362 -0.56 7.32 3.83
N SER A 363 -1.18 8.26 4.57
CA SER A 363 -1.79 7.96 5.87
C SER A 363 -3.22 8.47 5.99
N ARG A 364 -3.46 9.77 5.80
CA ARG A 364 -4.77 10.38 6.05
C ARG A 364 -5.80 9.96 5.00
N GLU A 365 -5.50 10.14 3.72
CA GLU A 365 -6.45 9.87 2.63
C GLU A 365 -6.74 8.36 2.51
N THR A 366 -5.72 7.52 2.75
CA THR A 366 -5.86 6.05 2.78
C THR A 366 -6.67 5.57 4.00
N ALA A 367 -6.48 6.17 5.18
CA ALA A 367 -7.32 5.90 6.35
C ALA A 367 -8.77 6.33 6.11
N GLN A 368 -9.01 7.45 5.42
CA GLN A 368 -10.36 7.92 5.09
C GLN A 368 -11.06 7.02 4.08
N LEU A 369 -10.38 6.58 3.03
CA LEU A 369 -10.93 5.59 2.08
C LEU A 369 -11.41 4.34 2.82
N SER A 370 -10.60 3.87 3.76
CA SER A 370 -10.80 2.62 4.52
C SER A 370 -11.73 2.76 5.73
N GLY A 371 -12.27 3.96 6.00
CA GLY A 371 -13.16 4.20 7.15
C GLY A 371 -12.47 4.16 8.53
N LEU A 372 -11.16 4.40 8.56
CA LEU A 372 -10.29 4.36 9.75
C LEU A 372 -9.88 5.76 10.25
N ASP A 373 -10.26 6.81 9.53
CA ASP A 373 -9.94 8.23 9.78
C ASP A 373 -10.30 8.75 11.17
N SER A 374 -11.25 8.11 11.87
CA SER A 374 -11.62 8.50 13.24
C SER A 374 -10.56 8.20 14.29
N HIS A 375 -9.54 7.39 13.96
CA HIS A 375 -8.50 6.99 14.90
C HIS A 375 -7.13 6.74 14.27
N LYS A 376 -7.01 6.64 12.93
CA LYS A 376 -5.74 6.43 12.23
C LYS A 376 -5.44 7.57 11.26
N GLY A 377 -4.19 7.64 10.80
CA GLY A 377 -3.77 8.56 9.73
C GLY A 377 -3.50 10.01 10.16
N SER A 378 -3.54 10.33 11.46
CA SER A 378 -3.19 11.68 11.94
C SER A 378 -2.63 11.70 13.37
N LEU A 379 -1.79 12.70 13.67
CA LEU A 379 -1.31 12.99 15.01
C LEU A 379 -2.28 13.94 15.72
N ALA A 380 -3.29 13.38 16.40
CA ALA A 380 -4.27 14.16 17.16
C ALA A 380 -4.68 13.44 18.45
N PRO A 381 -4.97 14.16 19.54
CA PRO A 381 -5.50 13.56 20.76
C PRO A 381 -6.71 12.65 20.48
N GLY A 382 -6.70 11.45 21.07
CA GLY A 382 -7.73 10.43 20.88
C GLY A 382 -7.47 9.44 19.73
N HIS A 383 -6.62 9.81 18.76
CA HIS A 383 -6.17 8.88 17.73
C HIS A 383 -5.25 7.81 18.33
N ASP A 384 -5.14 6.69 17.65
CA ASP A 384 -4.18 5.65 18.01
C ASP A 384 -2.76 6.21 17.93
N ALA A 385 -1.91 5.81 18.88
CA ALA A 385 -0.49 6.16 18.86
C ALA A 385 0.28 5.29 17.85
N ASP A 386 -0.14 5.42 16.59
CA ASP A 386 0.45 4.81 15.41
C ASP A 386 1.43 5.81 14.79
N LEU A 387 2.72 5.59 15.00
CA LEU A 387 3.78 6.53 14.65
C LEU A 387 4.86 5.83 13.83
N VAL A 388 5.36 6.54 12.82
CA VAL A 388 6.62 6.19 12.16
C VAL A 388 7.68 7.20 12.53
N VAL A 389 8.84 6.67 12.92
CA VAL A 389 10.07 7.43 13.20
C VAL A 389 11.05 7.11 12.09
N TRP A 390 11.48 8.13 11.35
CA TRP A 390 12.33 7.92 10.17
C TRP A 390 13.24 9.11 9.88
N ASP A 391 14.32 8.83 9.16
CA ASP A 391 15.29 9.83 8.70
C ASP A 391 15.08 10.06 7.20
N PRO A 392 14.45 11.19 6.80
CA PRO A 392 14.20 11.52 5.40
C PRO A 392 15.45 11.97 4.64
N GLU A 393 16.59 12.18 5.29
CA GLU A 393 17.86 12.57 4.67
C GLU A 393 18.75 11.36 4.37
N ARG A 394 18.66 10.31 5.18
CA ARG A 394 19.49 9.13 5.04
C ARG A 394 19.12 8.28 3.83
N GLU A 395 20.15 7.77 3.14
CA GLU A 395 20.03 6.86 2.01
C GLU A 395 20.38 5.42 2.40
N PHE A 396 19.81 4.46 1.66
CA PHE A 396 20.14 3.04 1.74
C PHE A 396 19.93 2.36 0.40
N GLU A 397 20.68 1.29 0.14
CA GLU A 397 20.47 0.44 -1.03
C GLU A 397 19.55 -0.74 -0.68
N VAL A 398 18.59 -1.02 -1.56
CA VAL A 398 17.72 -2.20 -1.43
C VAL A 398 18.52 -3.45 -1.79
N SER A 399 18.76 -4.31 -0.81
CA SER A 399 19.56 -5.53 -0.99
C SER A 399 18.91 -6.76 -0.36
N VAL A 400 19.30 -7.95 -0.84
CA VAL A 400 19.02 -9.20 -0.13
C VAL A 400 20.19 -9.45 0.80
N LYS A 401 19.92 -9.63 2.10
CA LYS A 401 20.95 -10.06 3.03
C LYS A 401 21.38 -11.47 2.65
N SER A 402 22.64 -11.65 2.28
CA SER A 402 23.21 -12.99 2.15
C SER A 402 23.25 -13.60 3.56
N ASP A 403 22.39 -14.59 3.82
CA ASP A 403 22.69 -15.52 4.90
C ASP A 403 24.05 -16.13 4.57
N SER A 404 24.94 -16.15 5.56
CA SER A 404 26.34 -16.55 5.44
C SER A 404 26.52 -18.01 5.05
N ILE A 405 26.25 -18.34 3.78
CA ILE A 405 26.59 -19.61 3.12
C ILE A 405 26.96 -19.26 1.67
N PHE A 406 28.15 -19.69 1.25
CA PHE A 406 28.87 -19.36 0.00
C PHE A 406 29.71 -18.07 0.01
N ARG A 407 30.65 -17.96 0.94
CA ARG A 407 31.99 -17.46 0.59
C ARG A 407 32.75 -18.60 -0.07
N THR A 408 32.63 -18.73 -1.39
CA THR A 408 33.68 -19.37 -2.19
C THR A 408 34.57 -18.28 -2.76
N GLU A 409 35.86 -18.53 -2.65
CA GLU A 409 36.97 -17.61 -2.88
C GLU A 409 36.85 -16.79 -4.16
N ARG A 410 36.95 -15.45 -4.02
CA ARG A 410 37.70 -14.61 -4.95
C ARG A 410 38.30 -13.42 -4.20
N SER A 411 39.59 -13.55 -3.93
CA SER A 411 40.49 -12.47 -3.53
C SER A 411 40.51 -11.38 -4.62
N PHE A 412 40.45 -10.10 -4.24
CA PHE A 412 41.51 -9.10 -4.46
C PHE A 412 41.01 -7.66 -4.15
N MET A 413 41.54 -7.11 -3.06
CA MET A 413 42.14 -5.77 -2.93
C MET A 413 41.33 -4.51 -3.35
N LEU A 414 40.93 -3.69 -2.36
CA LEU A 414 41.17 -2.23 -2.35
C LEU A 414 40.95 -1.59 -0.95
N SER A 415 42.07 -1.13 -0.41
CA SER A 415 42.38 -0.06 0.57
C SER A 415 41.27 0.68 1.36
N LEU A 416 41.38 0.57 2.69
CA LEU A 416 41.42 1.63 3.72
C LEU A 416 40.90 3.04 3.35
N TYR A 417 39.77 3.42 3.96
CA TYR A 417 39.53 4.74 4.54
C TYR A 417 38.71 4.59 5.83
N SER A 418 39.27 5.10 6.93
CA SER A 418 38.66 5.22 8.24
C SER A 418 37.67 6.40 8.26
N PHE A 419 36.44 6.17 8.71
CA PHE A 419 35.50 7.23 9.10
C PHE A 419 34.69 6.84 10.34
N ASN A 420 34.34 7.89 11.09
CA ASN A 420 33.95 7.91 12.51
C ASN A 420 32.67 7.15 12.88
N PHE A 421 32.63 6.77 14.15
CA PHE A 421 31.53 6.15 14.89
C PHE A 421 30.19 6.90 14.68
N SER A 422 29.28 6.30 13.92
CA SER A 422 27.83 6.50 14.02
C SER A 422 27.19 5.12 14.05
N SER A 423 26.09 4.96 14.79
CA SER A 423 25.32 3.72 14.89
C SER A 423 24.99 3.17 13.49
N GLN A 424 25.74 2.15 13.08
CA GLN A 424 25.53 1.43 11.82
C GLN A 424 24.19 0.71 11.91
N ILE A 425 23.13 1.29 11.34
CA ILE A 425 21.92 0.56 10.97
C ILE A 425 22.38 -0.62 10.10
N LYS A 426 22.13 -1.83 10.59
CA LYS A 426 22.36 -3.06 9.83
C LYS A 426 21.39 -3.05 8.65
N GLU A 427 21.97 -3.07 7.45
CA GLU A 427 21.41 -3.11 6.09
C GLU A 427 19.94 -3.53 5.94
N ALA A 428 19.22 -2.85 5.03
CA ALA A 428 17.83 -3.11 4.69
C ALA A 428 17.68 -4.50 4.05
N SER A 429 17.30 -5.50 4.85
CA SER A 429 16.88 -6.81 4.36
C SER A 429 15.42 -6.78 3.91
N ILE A 430 15.10 -7.46 2.81
CA ILE A 430 13.72 -7.67 2.36
C ILE A 430 12.99 -8.59 3.36
N HIS A 431 11.86 -8.13 3.91
CA HIS A 431 11.09 -8.88 4.93
C HIS A 431 9.84 -9.59 4.41
N HIS A 432 9.30 -9.21 3.25
CA HIS A 432 8.21 -9.94 2.59
C HIS A 432 8.69 -11.35 2.18
N LYS A 433 7.77 -12.31 1.99
CA LYS A 433 8.07 -13.75 1.95
C LYS A 433 9.13 -14.10 0.90
N ASN A 434 8.87 -13.74 -0.36
CA ASN A 434 9.72 -14.03 -1.49
C ASN A 434 10.61 -12.83 -1.78
N LYS A 435 11.95 -12.99 -1.69
CA LYS A 435 12.93 -11.88 -1.73
C LYS A 435 13.15 -11.30 -3.14
N LEU A 436 12.07 -11.08 -3.87
CA LEU A 436 12.06 -10.63 -5.24
C LEU A 436 11.30 -9.32 -5.35
N THR A 437 11.97 -8.31 -5.90
CA THR A 437 11.42 -6.98 -6.12
C THR A 437 12.15 -6.32 -7.30
N PRO A 438 11.47 -5.49 -8.11
CA PRO A 438 12.15 -4.74 -9.19
C PRO A 438 13.14 -3.70 -8.66
N TYR A 439 13.11 -3.40 -7.36
CA TYR A 439 13.95 -2.38 -6.73
C TYR A 439 15.29 -2.89 -6.21
N LEU A 440 15.68 -4.14 -6.45
CA LEU A 440 17.00 -4.65 -6.04
C LEU A 440 18.12 -3.80 -6.62
N GLY A 441 19.07 -3.37 -5.77
CA GLY A 441 20.18 -2.49 -6.13
C GLY A 441 19.83 -1.02 -6.26
N VAL A 442 18.55 -0.64 -6.08
CA VAL A 442 18.15 0.78 -6.12
C VAL A 442 18.52 1.46 -4.80
N THR A 443 19.16 2.62 -4.90
CA THR A 443 19.40 3.50 -3.74
C THR A 443 18.16 4.36 -3.48
N LEU A 444 17.62 4.29 -2.27
CA LEU A 444 16.46 5.04 -1.82
C LEU A 444 16.84 5.97 -0.66
N ARG A 445 16.10 7.07 -0.55
CA ARG A 445 16.20 8.05 0.54
C ARG A 445 14.98 7.94 1.46
N GLY A 446 15.21 7.98 2.77
CA GLY A 446 14.17 7.81 3.78
C GLY A 446 14.30 6.49 4.54
N VAL A 447 15.12 6.45 5.59
CA VAL A 447 15.29 5.23 6.40
C VAL A 447 14.31 5.21 7.56
N VAL A 448 13.49 4.15 7.65
CA VAL A 448 12.62 3.92 8.81
C VAL A 448 13.47 3.45 10.00
N CYS A 449 13.47 4.24 11.07
CA CYS A 449 14.22 3.97 12.29
C CYS A 449 13.40 3.14 13.28
N ALA A 450 12.11 3.47 13.44
CA ALA A 450 11.19 2.75 14.31
C ALA A 450 9.73 2.88 13.86
N THR A 451 8.93 1.88 14.22
CA THR A 451 7.48 1.86 13.98
C THR A 451 6.77 1.50 15.26
N ILE A 452 5.82 2.35 15.65
CA ILE A 452 5.04 2.24 16.89
C ILE A 452 3.59 2.01 16.50
N VAL A 453 2.96 0.96 17.03
CA VAL A 453 1.56 0.62 16.75
C VAL A 453 0.79 0.64 18.06
N ARG A 454 -0.20 1.52 18.16
CA ARG A 454 -1.02 1.77 19.37
C ARG A 454 -0.15 1.90 20.62
N GLY A 455 0.92 2.69 20.52
CA GLY A 455 1.86 2.93 21.61
C GLY A 455 2.79 1.77 21.95
N GLN A 456 2.90 0.74 21.10
CA GLN A 456 3.85 -0.37 21.29
C GLN A 456 4.98 -0.27 20.27
N LEU A 457 6.23 -0.40 20.71
CA LEU A 457 7.39 -0.38 19.80
C LEU A 457 7.49 -1.71 19.04
N VAL A 458 7.00 -1.77 17.80
CA VAL A 458 6.91 -3.00 17.00
C VAL A 458 8.17 -3.28 16.19
N TYR A 459 8.80 -2.23 15.66
CA TYR A 459 10.01 -2.31 14.85
C TYR A 459 11.01 -1.24 15.29
N ARG A 460 12.30 -1.59 15.29
CA ARG A 460 13.41 -0.66 15.50
C ARG A 460 14.68 -1.19 14.84
N GLU A 461 15.29 -0.40 13.97
CA GLU A 461 16.63 -0.63 13.41
C GLU A 461 16.86 -2.09 12.93
N GLY A 462 15.93 -2.61 12.10
CA GLY A 462 16.02 -3.96 11.52
C GLY A 462 15.54 -5.09 12.43
N SER A 463 15.12 -4.79 13.66
CA SER A 463 14.63 -5.75 14.64
C SER A 463 13.13 -5.58 14.89
N PHE A 464 12.45 -6.67 15.22
CA PHE A 464 11.00 -6.72 15.46
C PHE A 464 10.72 -7.15 16.89
N CYS A 465 9.57 -6.73 17.43
CA CYS A 465 9.07 -7.30 18.67
C CYS A 465 8.92 -8.83 18.57
N PRO A 466 9.05 -9.56 19.70
CA PRO A 466 9.10 -11.03 19.67
C PRO A 466 7.76 -11.68 19.35
N LYS A 467 6.65 -10.94 19.49
CA LYS A 467 5.29 -11.43 19.25
C LYS A 467 4.49 -10.43 18.41
N PRO A 468 3.55 -10.90 17.57
CA PRO A 468 2.63 -10.01 16.87
C PRO A 468 1.77 -9.20 17.85
N LEU A 469 1.68 -7.88 17.64
CA LEU A 469 0.96 -6.94 18.53
C LEU A 469 -0.20 -6.22 17.84
N GLY A 470 -0.32 -6.36 16.52
CA GLY A 470 -1.37 -5.76 15.71
C GLY A 470 -2.75 -6.33 16.05
N LYS A 471 -3.79 -5.52 15.82
CA LYS A 471 -5.19 -5.90 15.96
C LYS A 471 -5.86 -6.01 14.60
N LEU A 472 -6.82 -6.91 14.51
CA LEU A 472 -7.76 -6.95 13.40
C LEU A 472 -8.79 -5.83 13.59
N LEU A 473 -8.99 -5.02 12.58
CA LEU A 473 -9.89 -3.86 12.60
C LEU A 473 -11.16 -4.19 11.83
N LEU A 474 -12.29 -4.15 12.53
CA LEU A 474 -13.62 -4.30 11.95
C LEU A 474 -14.30 -2.93 11.88
N ILE A 475 -14.73 -2.53 10.69
CA ILE A 475 -15.31 -1.21 10.46
C ILE A 475 -16.80 -1.24 10.83
N PRO A 476 -17.25 -0.44 11.82
CA PRO A 476 -18.66 -0.44 12.19
C PRO A 476 -19.52 0.10 11.04
N PRO A 477 -20.75 -0.42 10.85
CA PRO A 477 -21.66 0.09 9.84
C PRO A 477 -21.97 1.57 10.07
N ARG A 478 -21.59 2.44 9.11
CA ARG A 478 -21.97 3.86 9.11
C ARG A 478 -23.19 4.06 8.21
N ARG A 479 -24.16 4.88 8.64
CA ARG A 479 -25.22 5.37 7.75
C ARG A 479 -24.64 6.45 6.82
N SER A 480 -25.04 6.46 5.55
CA SER A 480 -24.56 7.51 4.62
C SER A 480 -25.01 8.89 5.12
N GLN A 481 -24.13 9.89 5.06
CA GLN A 481 -24.46 11.29 5.41
C GLN A 481 -25.26 12.00 4.30
N VAL A 482 -25.60 11.34 3.19
CA VAL A 482 -26.27 11.93 2.01
C VAL A 482 -27.80 12.08 2.21
N GLN A 483 -28.29 12.00 3.46
CA GLN A 483 -29.68 12.27 3.81
C GLN A 483 -29.78 13.29 4.96
N LEU A 484 -29.21 14.47 4.77
CA LEU A 484 -29.57 15.68 5.52
C LEU A 484 -29.73 16.87 4.57
#